data_AF-A0A2V9SUY9-F1
#
_entry.id   AF-A0A2V9SUY9-F1
#
_cell.length_a   1.000
_cell.length_b   1.000
_cell.length_c   1.000
_cell.angle_alpha   90.00
_cell.angle_beta   90.00
_cell.angle_gamma   90.00
#
_symmetry.space_group_name_H-M   'P 1'
#
loop_
_entity.id
_entity.type
_entity.pdbx_description
1 polymer ?
#
loop_
_entity_poly.entity_id
_entity_poly.type
_entity_poly.pdbx_seq_one_letter_code
_entity_poly.pdbx_strand_id
1 'polypeptide(L)'
;MPGKVAKIGTFSDWIGLFDEWRKEIGVNRDEIAEFKFDTLFGAIETEEIQFGHFRGRRKWENLRQIPTQQMRDALLNMIVYQGDTEFASVEQQRHLFETAPTDWDRRAITRVMIEEMRHGWQMCALLIDHFGYSGKVEAQKMLERRAFENKRLLGAFNVDVDNWMDFFTYTDFVDRDGKFQLQMLKYSAFAPLGRSMSYMLREEAFHMGTGNDGLRRIVEAGVIPAWLIQKYLNKWISCSYDLFGTDHSSSAHWAYVWGIKGRYDEPKNDKQADLDDLNDYNRHLYRDEVAGLIDRFNSVLKPGEPKLYAPDIKFNRAIGRWASQKYHAQTGEPLDDKAYEQHLKDYMPSAEDKKLLLDIIANEKRWIAAKEGARDPFETIAEPRKSAINL
;
A
#
# COMPACT_ATOMS: atom_id res chain seq x y z
N MET A 1 31.26 11.23 -16.31
CA MET A 1 30.95 10.42 -15.12
C MET A 1 29.62 10.93 -14.58
N PRO A 2 28.60 10.09 -14.35
CA PRO A 2 27.40 10.55 -13.66
C PRO A 2 27.83 11.08 -12.29
N GLY A 3 27.38 12.29 -11.95
CA GLY A 3 27.84 13.04 -10.80
C GLY A 3 27.65 12.25 -9.51
N LYS A 4 28.63 12.37 -8.59
CA LYS A 4 28.49 11.87 -7.22
C LYS A 4 27.19 12.42 -6.65
N VAL A 5 26.21 11.55 -6.36
CA VAL A 5 25.05 11.92 -5.56
C VAL A 5 25.59 12.50 -4.25
N ALA A 6 25.23 13.74 -3.95
CA ALA A 6 25.69 14.40 -2.75
C ALA A 6 25.22 13.59 -1.54
N LYS A 7 26.15 13.19 -0.66
CA LYS A 7 25.78 12.52 0.60
C LYS A 7 24.95 13.50 1.42
N ILE A 8 23.74 13.11 1.82
CA ILE A 8 22.92 13.96 2.67
C ILE A 8 23.56 14.12 4.06
N GLY A 9 23.78 15.37 4.47
CA GLY A 9 24.31 15.73 5.80
C GLY A 9 23.20 16.05 6.79
N THR A 10 22.09 16.60 6.30
CA THR A 10 20.95 17.12 7.06
C THR A 10 19.62 16.69 6.44
N PHE A 11 18.50 16.92 7.16
CA PHE A 11 17.17 16.74 6.59
C PHE A 11 16.94 17.70 5.41
N SER A 12 17.45 18.93 5.48
CA SER A 12 17.38 19.90 4.39
C SER A 12 18.05 19.42 3.11
N ASP A 13 19.18 18.70 3.20
CA ASP A 13 19.83 18.11 2.03
C ASP A 13 18.94 17.02 1.40
N TRP A 14 18.24 16.23 2.23
CA TRP A 14 17.30 15.22 1.76
C TRP A 14 16.06 15.86 1.10
N ILE A 15 15.56 16.99 1.61
CA ILE A 15 14.48 17.76 0.97
C ILE A 15 14.89 18.17 -0.46
N GLY A 16 16.14 18.60 -0.64
CA GLY A 16 16.68 18.90 -1.97
C GLY A 16 16.63 17.69 -2.92
N LEU A 17 17.04 16.50 -2.45
CA LEU A 17 16.92 15.26 -3.23
C LEU A 17 15.48 14.87 -3.51
N PHE A 18 14.56 15.09 -2.57
CA PHE A 18 13.15 14.82 -2.76
C PHE A 18 12.55 15.73 -3.85
N ASP A 19 12.92 17.01 -3.88
CA ASP A 19 12.51 17.95 -4.93
C ASP A 19 13.07 17.57 -6.31
N GLU A 20 14.31 17.10 -6.36
CA GLU A 20 14.91 16.56 -7.59
C GLU A 20 14.18 15.30 -8.05
N TRP A 21 13.94 14.35 -7.14
CA TRP A 21 13.20 13.12 -7.42
C TRP A 21 11.82 13.41 -8.03
N ARG A 22 11.03 14.32 -7.44
CA ARG A 22 9.69 14.71 -7.96
C ARG A 22 9.76 15.24 -9.40
N LYS A 23 10.80 16.01 -9.72
CA LYS A 23 11.04 16.53 -11.09
C LYS A 23 11.43 15.40 -12.04
N GLU A 24 12.35 14.53 -11.62
CA GLU A 24 12.82 13.40 -12.43
C GLU A 24 11.72 12.41 -12.79
N ILE A 25 10.83 12.10 -11.84
CA ILE A 25 9.73 11.17 -12.09
C ILE A 25 8.53 11.84 -12.78
N GLY A 26 8.55 13.16 -12.98
CA GLY A 26 7.54 13.87 -13.78
C GLY A 26 6.21 14.15 -13.06
N VAL A 27 6.18 14.12 -11.73
CA VAL A 27 4.95 14.36 -10.95
C VAL A 27 4.83 15.80 -10.41
N ASN A 28 5.83 16.64 -10.64
CA ASN A 28 5.88 18.02 -10.12
C ASN A 28 4.97 18.99 -10.91
N ARG A 29 3.68 18.67 -10.99
CA ARG A 29 2.60 19.54 -11.50
C ARG A 29 2.30 20.67 -10.51
N ASP A 30 1.63 21.73 -10.96
CA ASP A 30 1.37 22.94 -10.16
C ASP A 30 0.80 22.61 -8.76
N GLU A 31 -0.22 21.75 -8.68
CA GLU A 31 -0.84 21.41 -7.38
C GLU A 31 0.11 20.66 -6.43
N ILE A 32 1.02 19.83 -6.96
CA ILE A 32 2.04 19.10 -6.18
C ILE A 32 3.20 20.02 -5.82
N ALA A 33 3.60 20.91 -6.73
CA ALA A 33 4.70 21.84 -6.55
C ALA A 33 4.39 22.89 -5.48
N GLU A 34 3.13 23.34 -5.42
CA GLU A 34 2.64 24.30 -4.41
C GLU A 34 2.37 23.65 -3.04
N PHE A 35 2.25 22.32 -2.97
CA PHE A 35 1.97 21.64 -1.72
C PHE A 35 3.15 21.69 -0.76
N LYS A 36 2.89 22.13 0.47
CA LYS A 36 3.87 22.13 1.56
C LYS A 36 3.84 20.79 2.30
N PHE A 37 4.91 20.03 2.13
CA PHE A 37 5.18 18.81 2.89
C PHE A 37 5.64 19.14 4.31
N ASP A 38 5.07 18.45 5.28
CA ASP A 38 5.37 18.57 6.70
C ASP A 38 5.37 17.17 7.32
N THR A 39 6.16 16.98 8.39
CA THR A 39 6.11 15.75 9.20
C THR A 39 4.94 15.84 10.16
N LEU A 40 3.98 14.89 10.06
CA LEU A 40 2.78 14.89 10.88
C LEU A 40 2.70 13.62 11.73
N PHE A 41 2.37 13.79 13.00
CA PHE A 41 2.26 12.69 13.95
C PHE A 41 0.87 12.63 14.52
N GLY A 42 0.40 11.42 14.84
CA GLY A 42 -0.87 11.17 15.51
C GLY A 42 -0.64 10.80 16.97
N ALA A 43 -1.68 10.91 17.80
CA ALA A 43 -1.64 10.41 19.16
C ALA A 43 -1.56 8.89 19.19
N ILE A 44 -0.76 8.35 20.13
CA ILE A 44 -0.77 6.93 20.48
C ILE A 44 -1.84 6.67 21.56
N GLU A 45 -2.42 5.48 21.54
CA GLU A 45 -3.54 5.12 22.44
C GLU A 45 -3.10 4.92 23.90
N THR A 46 -1.84 4.52 24.10
CA THR A 46 -1.25 4.27 25.42
C THR A 46 0.26 4.44 25.38
N GLU A 47 0.84 4.83 26.52
CA GLU A 47 2.29 4.92 26.76
C GLU A 47 2.91 3.55 27.10
N GLU A 48 2.10 2.51 27.27
CA GLU A 48 2.54 1.16 27.60
C GLU A 48 2.65 0.27 26.35
N ILE A 49 3.64 -0.63 26.35
CA ILE A 49 3.82 -1.66 25.32
C ILE A 49 2.70 -2.69 25.50
N GLN A 50 1.97 -2.99 24.42
CA GLN A 50 0.71 -3.73 24.49
C GLN A 50 0.85 -5.25 24.30
N PHE A 51 1.92 -5.71 23.64
CA PHE A 51 2.14 -7.12 23.29
C PHE A 51 3.63 -7.49 23.35
N GLY A 52 3.92 -8.79 23.18
CA GLY A 52 5.28 -9.32 23.20
C GLY A 52 5.92 -9.38 24.59
N HIS A 53 7.22 -9.64 24.61
CA HIS A 53 8.03 -9.83 25.83
C HIS A 53 8.06 -8.60 26.74
N PHE A 54 7.95 -7.40 26.16
CA PHE A 54 8.03 -6.14 26.90
C PHE A 54 6.66 -5.57 27.31
N ARG A 55 5.57 -6.35 27.15
CA ARG A 55 4.21 -5.94 27.51
C ARG A 55 4.14 -5.36 28.94
N GLY A 56 3.41 -4.26 29.10
CA GLY A 56 3.23 -3.54 30.37
C GLY A 56 4.39 -2.63 30.76
N ARG A 57 5.49 -2.59 30.00
CA ARG A 57 6.54 -1.58 30.16
C ARG A 57 6.20 -0.32 29.38
N ARG A 58 6.86 0.79 29.69
CA ARG A 58 6.73 2.04 28.92
C ARG A 58 7.30 1.87 27.50
N LYS A 59 6.64 2.45 26.50
CA LYS A 59 7.12 2.56 25.11
C LYS A 59 8.45 3.33 25.05
N TRP A 60 9.24 3.02 24.03
CA TRP A 60 10.52 3.65 23.74
C TRP A 60 10.33 4.91 22.91
N GLU A 61 10.89 6.02 23.40
CA GLU A 61 10.93 7.33 22.74
C GLU A 61 12.21 7.52 21.91
N ASN A 62 13.26 6.76 22.19
CA ASN A 62 14.51 6.84 21.44
C ASN A 62 15.26 5.50 21.43
N LEU A 63 16.20 5.36 20.48
CA LEU A 63 16.92 4.10 20.25
C LEU A 63 17.77 3.62 21.44
N ARG A 64 18.15 4.51 22.39
CA ARG A 64 18.91 4.11 23.58
C ARG A 64 18.08 3.28 24.56
N GLN A 65 16.76 3.39 24.48
CA GLN A 65 15.83 2.60 25.29
C GLN A 65 15.55 1.22 24.69
N ILE A 66 15.94 0.98 23.43
CA ILE A 66 15.79 -0.31 22.75
C ILE A 66 16.96 -1.22 23.17
N PRO A 67 16.70 -2.38 23.81
CA PRO A 67 17.73 -3.16 24.50
C PRO A 67 18.89 -3.67 23.64
N THR A 68 18.64 -4.16 22.42
CA THR A 68 19.66 -4.83 21.61
C THR A 68 19.84 -4.18 20.24
N GLN A 69 21.00 -4.41 19.61
CA GLN A 69 21.25 -3.93 18.25
C GLN A 69 20.32 -4.58 17.22
N GLN A 70 20.07 -5.88 17.35
CA GLN A 70 19.17 -6.63 16.45
C GLN A 70 17.75 -6.04 16.44
N MET A 71 17.22 -5.61 17.59
CA MET A 71 15.92 -4.94 17.67
C MET A 71 15.93 -3.58 16.95
N ARG A 72 17.02 -2.82 17.08
CA ARG A 72 17.18 -1.53 16.37
C ARG A 72 17.28 -1.73 14.86
N ASP A 73 18.01 -2.75 14.42
CA ASP A 73 18.15 -3.09 13.01
C ASP A 73 16.82 -3.58 12.41
N ALA A 74 16.06 -4.39 13.15
CA ALA A 74 14.72 -4.81 12.73
C ALA A 74 13.76 -3.61 12.62
N LEU A 75 13.79 -2.68 13.58
CA LEU A 75 13.00 -1.45 13.51
C LEU A 75 13.39 -0.58 12.32
N LEU A 76 14.70 -0.40 12.08
CA LEU A 76 15.21 0.31 10.90
C LEU A 76 14.65 -0.31 9.62
N ASN A 77 14.78 -1.63 9.46
CA ASN A 77 14.29 -2.33 8.28
C ASN A 77 12.78 -2.17 8.08
N MET A 78 11.97 -2.22 9.15
CA MET A 78 10.52 -2.01 9.03
C MET A 78 10.19 -0.61 8.51
N ILE A 79 10.85 0.42 9.02
CA ILE A 79 10.67 1.81 8.54
C ILE A 79 11.12 1.96 7.09
N VAL A 80 12.21 1.29 6.70
CA VAL A 80 12.73 1.35 5.32
C VAL A 80 11.79 0.69 4.33
N TYR A 81 11.28 -0.51 4.64
CA TYR A 81 10.36 -1.20 3.75
C TYR A 81 9.03 -0.47 3.62
N GLN A 82 8.48 0.07 4.73
CA GLN A 82 7.28 0.92 4.67
C GLN A 82 7.55 2.20 3.86
N GLY A 83 8.65 2.90 4.11
CA GLY A 83 8.94 4.14 3.37
C GLY A 83 9.19 3.92 1.88
N ASP A 84 9.70 2.76 1.48
CA ASP A 84 9.98 2.46 0.08
C ASP A 84 8.71 2.27 -0.76
N THR A 85 7.62 1.78 -0.17
CA THR A 85 6.33 1.59 -0.85
C THR A 85 5.72 2.93 -1.26
N GLU A 86 5.88 3.95 -0.43
CA GLU A 86 5.19 5.23 -0.63
C GLU A 86 5.76 5.99 -1.84
N PHE A 87 7.07 5.91 -2.07
CA PHE A 87 7.68 6.48 -3.28
C PHE A 87 7.41 5.61 -4.51
N ALA A 88 7.30 4.29 -4.32
CA ALA A 88 7.02 3.38 -5.41
C ALA A 88 5.61 3.56 -5.99
N SER A 89 4.59 3.72 -5.14
CA SER A 89 3.20 3.91 -5.57
C SER A 89 3.06 5.17 -6.45
N VAL A 90 3.74 6.25 -6.07
CA VAL A 90 3.80 7.50 -6.86
C VAL A 90 4.45 7.27 -8.22
N GLU A 91 5.55 6.52 -8.28
CA GLU A 91 6.23 6.19 -9.53
C GLU A 91 5.39 5.31 -10.46
N GLN A 92 4.71 4.31 -9.90
CA GLN A 92 3.86 3.38 -10.66
C GLN A 92 2.70 4.13 -11.33
N GLN A 93 2.13 5.12 -10.65
CA GLN A 93 0.89 5.80 -11.04
C GLN A 93 1.12 7.09 -11.87
N ARG A 94 2.38 7.52 -12.06
CA ARG A 94 2.77 8.86 -12.54
C ARG A 94 2.17 9.31 -13.88
N HIS A 95 1.76 8.38 -14.75
CA HIS A 95 1.26 8.69 -16.10
C HIS A 95 -0.27 8.84 -16.17
N LEU A 96 -0.98 8.54 -15.09
CA LEU A 96 -2.45 8.46 -15.10
C LEU A 96 -3.14 9.83 -15.14
N PHE A 97 -2.44 10.91 -14.80
CA PHE A 97 -2.98 12.27 -14.84
C PHE A 97 -3.57 12.65 -16.21
N GLU A 98 -2.96 12.17 -17.30
CA GLU A 98 -3.29 12.54 -18.67
C GLU A 98 -4.54 11.82 -19.20
N THR A 99 -4.93 10.74 -18.53
CA THR A 99 -6.02 9.85 -18.96
C THR A 99 -7.16 9.81 -17.95
N ALA A 100 -7.20 10.77 -17.02
CA ALA A 100 -8.20 10.82 -15.96
C ALA A 100 -9.64 10.83 -16.51
N PRO A 101 -10.54 9.97 -16.00
CA PRO A 101 -11.91 9.90 -16.51
C PRO A 101 -12.70 11.19 -16.26
N THR A 102 -12.40 11.87 -15.15
CA THR A 102 -12.99 13.15 -14.79
C THR A 102 -11.96 14.03 -14.10
N ASP A 103 -12.23 15.34 -13.99
CA ASP A 103 -11.37 16.23 -13.18
C ASP A 103 -11.38 15.85 -11.70
N TRP A 104 -12.50 15.31 -11.19
CA TRP A 104 -12.55 14.80 -9.82
C TRP A 104 -11.57 13.64 -9.63
N ASP A 105 -11.55 12.68 -10.55
CA ASP A 105 -10.63 11.54 -10.50
C ASP A 105 -9.17 12.00 -10.64
N ARG A 106 -8.90 12.98 -11.52
CA ARG A 106 -7.58 13.62 -11.64
C ARG A 106 -7.13 14.26 -10.31
N ARG A 107 -8.03 14.98 -9.63
CA ARG A 107 -7.74 15.56 -8.30
C ARG A 107 -7.55 14.49 -7.23
N ALA A 108 -8.30 13.40 -7.29
CA ALA A 108 -8.21 12.31 -6.34
C ALA A 108 -6.84 11.62 -6.41
N ILE A 109 -6.36 11.26 -7.61
CA ILE A 109 -5.01 10.69 -7.77
C ILE A 109 -3.91 11.69 -7.38
N THR A 110 -4.08 12.98 -7.69
CA THR A 110 -3.11 14.00 -7.24
C THR A 110 -3.03 14.04 -5.72
N ARG A 111 -4.18 14.00 -5.03
CA ARG A 111 -4.22 13.92 -3.57
C ARG A 111 -3.54 12.65 -3.05
N VAL A 112 -3.88 11.47 -3.58
CA VAL A 112 -3.24 10.20 -3.20
C VAL A 112 -1.72 10.32 -3.31
N MET A 113 -1.20 10.78 -4.46
CA MET A 113 0.26 10.95 -4.64
C MET A 113 0.89 11.95 -3.65
N ILE A 114 0.20 13.05 -3.32
CA ILE A 114 0.66 13.99 -2.30
C ILE A 114 0.74 13.31 -0.93
N GLU A 115 -0.30 12.59 -0.54
CA GLU A 115 -0.39 11.89 0.74
C GLU A 115 0.68 10.78 0.83
N GLU A 116 0.92 10.02 -0.25
CA GLU A 116 1.99 9.02 -0.33
C GLU A 116 3.40 9.62 -0.27
N MET A 117 3.65 10.71 -0.99
CA MET A 117 4.92 11.43 -0.88
C MET A 117 5.16 11.92 0.56
N ARG A 118 4.09 12.33 1.26
CA ARG A 118 4.14 12.77 2.66
C ARG A 118 4.32 11.58 3.61
N HIS A 119 3.80 10.40 3.29
CA HIS A 119 4.10 9.14 3.98
C HIS A 119 5.58 8.81 3.92
N GLY A 120 6.17 8.82 2.71
CA GLY A 120 7.60 8.61 2.50
C GLY A 120 8.46 9.65 3.22
N TRP A 121 8.04 10.92 3.20
CA TRP A 121 8.67 12.00 3.95
C TRP A 121 8.75 11.71 5.45
N GLN A 122 7.65 11.26 6.06
CA GLN A 122 7.62 10.92 7.49
C GLN A 122 8.54 9.74 7.84
N MET A 123 8.59 8.71 6.98
CA MET A 123 9.50 7.58 7.18
C MET A 123 10.96 8.03 7.10
N CYS A 124 11.30 8.88 6.13
CA CYS A 124 12.63 9.48 6.02
C CYS A 124 12.97 10.39 7.21
N ALA A 125 12.01 11.15 7.73
CA ALA A 125 12.21 11.94 8.95
C ALA A 125 12.54 11.04 10.15
N LEU A 126 11.77 9.97 10.39
CA LEU A 126 12.06 9.00 11.45
C LEU A 126 13.47 8.41 11.32
N LEU A 127 13.89 8.06 10.10
CA LEU A 127 15.22 7.54 9.84
C LEU A 127 16.31 8.56 10.18
N ILE A 128 16.19 9.78 9.66
CA ILE A 128 17.20 10.81 9.80
C ILE A 128 17.32 11.29 11.25
N ASP A 129 16.19 11.41 11.97
CA ASP A 129 16.15 11.92 13.34
C ASP A 129 16.60 10.87 14.37
N HIS A 130 16.30 9.59 14.16
CA HIS A 130 16.56 8.56 15.16
C HIS A 130 17.75 7.65 14.85
N PHE A 131 18.09 7.39 13.59
CA PHE A 131 19.07 6.37 13.19
C PHE A 131 20.42 6.93 12.70
N GLY A 132 20.64 8.23 12.83
CA GLY A 132 21.93 8.86 12.55
C GLY A 132 22.41 8.62 11.11
N TYR A 133 23.66 8.17 10.95
CA TYR A 133 24.24 7.97 9.61
C TYR A 133 23.53 6.88 8.81
N SER A 134 23.18 5.75 9.42
CA SER A 134 22.48 4.65 8.72
C SER A 134 21.11 5.09 8.23
N GLY A 135 20.36 5.84 9.05
CA GLY A 135 19.06 6.39 8.66
C GLY A 135 19.15 7.32 7.44
N LYS A 136 20.16 8.21 7.42
CA LYS A 136 20.42 9.08 6.27
C LYS A 136 20.71 8.29 4.99
N VAL A 137 21.54 7.25 5.07
CA VAL A 137 21.85 6.42 3.90
C VAL A 137 20.60 5.73 3.37
N GLU A 138 19.75 5.18 4.23
CA GLU A 138 18.52 4.51 3.77
C GLU A 138 17.48 5.48 3.23
N ALA A 139 17.30 6.66 3.83
CA ALA A 139 16.43 7.71 3.33
C ALA A 139 16.87 8.22 1.94
N GLN A 140 18.17 8.32 1.69
CA GLN A 140 18.71 8.63 0.36
C GLN A 140 18.40 7.51 -0.64
N LYS A 141 18.68 6.25 -0.29
CA LYS A 141 18.44 5.10 -1.18
C LYS A 141 16.97 4.96 -1.59
N MET A 142 16.01 5.34 -0.73
CA MET A 142 14.58 5.35 -1.09
C MET A 142 14.26 6.25 -2.28
N LEU A 143 14.96 7.38 -2.42
CA LEU A 143 14.85 8.31 -3.54
C LEU A 143 15.76 7.94 -4.72
N GLU A 144 16.60 6.91 -4.61
CA GLU A 144 17.45 6.41 -5.70
C GLU A 144 16.86 5.17 -6.38
N ARG A 145 16.05 4.38 -5.66
CA ARG A 145 15.30 3.26 -6.25
C ARG A 145 14.19 3.78 -7.16
N ARG A 146 13.90 3.03 -8.23
CA ARG A 146 12.86 3.33 -9.21
C ARG A 146 12.02 2.08 -9.48
N ALA A 147 10.70 2.20 -9.39
CA ALA A 147 9.75 1.13 -9.72
C ALA A 147 9.90 0.67 -11.17
N PHE A 148 9.99 1.61 -12.11
CA PHE A 148 10.17 1.35 -13.55
C PHE A 148 11.57 0.86 -13.95
N GLU A 149 12.49 0.71 -12.98
CA GLU A 149 13.77 0.01 -13.17
C GLU A 149 13.81 -1.33 -12.43
N ASN A 150 12.67 -1.77 -11.88
CA ASN A 150 12.51 -2.96 -11.05
C ASN A 150 13.46 -2.97 -9.83
N LYS A 151 13.62 -1.80 -9.19
CA LYS A 151 14.55 -1.61 -8.06
C LYS A 151 13.86 -1.45 -6.70
N ARG A 152 12.53 -1.40 -6.63
CA ARG A 152 11.80 -1.31 -5.35
C ARG A 152 11.89 -2.60 -4.57
N LEU A 153 11.87 -2.51 -3.25
CA LEU A 153 12.20 -3.63 -2.35
C LEU A 153 11.14 -4.74 -2.39
N LEU A 154 9.89 -4.40 -2.67
CA LEU A 154 8.76 -5.33 -2.72
C LEU A 154 8.28 -5.50 -4.16
N GLY A 155 8.08 -6.74 -4.58
CA GLY A 155 7.76 -7.07 -5.98
C GLY A 155 6.50 -6.38 -6.52
N ALA A 156 5.45 -6.28 -5.71
CA ALA A 156 4.19 -5.59 -6.08
C ALA A 156 4.40 -4.13 -6.49
N PHE A 157 5.39 -3.49 -5.88
CA PHE A 157 5.73 -2.08 -6.09
C PHE A 157 6.66 -1.85 -7.31
N ASN A 158 6.92 -2.91 -8.07
CA ASN A 158 7.54 -2.84 -9.40
C ASN A 158 6.57 -3.27 -10.53
N VAL A 159 5.31 -3.62 -10.21
CA VAL A 159 4.29 -4.00 -11.20
C VAL A 159 3.68 -2.76 -11.83
N ASP A 160 3.49 -2.74 -13.15
CA ASP A 160 2.94 -1.55 -13.81
C ASP A 160 1.49 -1.25 -13.40
N VAL A 161 1.23 0.04 -13.13
CA VAL A 161 -0.09 0.65 -12.90
C VAL A 161 -0.34 1.65 -14.03
N ASP A 162 -0.88 1.18 -15.15
CA ASP A 162 -0.82 1.93 -16.42
C ASP A 162 -2.19 2.27 -17.03
N ASN A 163 -3.27 1.97 -16.30
CA ASN A 163 -4.63 2.36 -16.64
C ASN A 163 -5.47 2.58 -15.38
N TRP A 164 -6.64 3.18 -15.53
CA TRP A 164 -7.49 3.52 -14.38
C TRP A 164 -8.13 2.32 -13.70
N MET A 165 -8.31 1.18 -14.39
CA MET A 165 -8.72 -0.06 -13.73
C MET A 165 -7.63 -0.51 -12.76
N ASP A 166 -6.36 -0.56 -13.21
CA ASP A 166 -5.22 -0.87 -12.34
C ASP A 166 -5.17 0.08 -11.14
N PHE A 167 -5.29 1.39 -11.34
CA PHE A 167 -5.29 2.37 -10.25
C PHE A 167 -6.36 2.12 -9.20
N PHE A 168 -7.62 1.91 -9.62
CA PHE A 168 -8.69 1.70 -8.64
C PHE A 168 -8.56 0.34 -7.93
N THR A 169 -8.12 -0.71 -8.62
CA THR A 169 -7.79 -1.98 -7.95
C THR A 169 -6.58 -1.88 -7.03
N TYR A 170 -5.55 -1.13 -7.42
CA TYR A 170 -4.34 -0.91 -6.61
C TYR A 170 -4.71 -0.18 -5.33
N THR A 171 -5.38 0.96 -5.45
CA THR A 171 -5.76 1.78 -4.28
C THR A 171 -6.80 1.09 -3.39
N ASP A 172 -7.61 0.15 -3.91
CA ASP A 172 -8.52 -0.63 -3.06
C ASP A 172 -7.82 -1.82 -2.37
N PHE A 173 -6.81 -2.43 -2.99
CA PHE A 173 -6.26 -3.72 -2.53
C PHE A 173 -4.78 -3.69 -2.12
N VAL A 174 -3.93 -2.92 -2.77
CA VAL A 174 -2.51 -2.73 -2.39
C VAL A 174 -2.41 -1.72 -1.25
N ASP A 175 -3.03 -0.56 -1.34
CA ASP A 175 -3.07 0.42 -0.23
C ASP A 175 -3.81 -0.16 0.99
N ARG A 176 -4.73 -1.12 0.77
CA ARG A 176 -5.34 -1.87 1.86
C ARG A 176 -4.36 -2.82 2.55
N ASP A 177 -3.37 -3.38 1.86
CA ASP A 177 -2.24 -4.01 2.57
C ASP A 177 -1.51 -2.94 3.39
N GLY A 178 -1.24 -1.76 2.82
CA GLY A 178 -0.73 -0.58 3.53
C GLY A 178 -1.46 -0.32 4.85
N LYS A 179 -2.79 -0.19 4.82
CA LYS A 179 -3.64 -0.10 6.03
C LYS A 179 -3.34 -1.20 7.05
N PHE A 180 -3.23 -2.46 6.61
CA PHE A 180 -2.91 -3.57 7.52
C PHE A 180 -1.51 -3.41 8.12
N GLN A 181 -0.50 -3.08 7.32
CA GLN A 181 0.87 -2.84 7.78
C GLN A 181 0.95 -1.69 8.78
N LEU A 182 0.36 -0.54 8.43
CA LEU A 182 0.30 0.65 9.29
C LEU A 182 -0.43 0.34 10.60
N GLN A 183 -1.56 -0.37 10.55
CA GLN A 183 -2.32 -0.75 11.74
C GLN A 183 -1.54 -1.69 12.66
N MET A 184 -0.81 -2.66 12.11
CA MET A 184 0.06 -3.55 12.88
C MET A 184 1.25 -2.81 13.51
N LEU A 185 1.82 -1.82 12.82
CA LEU A 185 2.95 -1.00 13.28
C LEU A 185 2.52 0.14 14.22
N LYS A 186 1.25 0.58 14.16
CA LYS A 186 0.67 1.59 15.05
C LYS A 186 0.90 1.26 16.53
N TYR A 187 0.85 -0.03 16.86
CA TYR A 187 1.00 -0.51 18.23
C TYR A 187 2.46 -0.72 18.66
N SER A 188 3.43 -0.39 17.80
CA SER A 188 4.86 -0.56 18.06
C SER A 188 5.30 -0.04 19.43
N ALA A 189 6.20 -0.78 20.06
CA ALA A 189 6.88 -0.39 21.28
C ALA A 189 7.75 0.86 21.07
N PHE A 190 8.13 1.19 19.83
CA PHE A 190 8.77 2.46 19.49
C PHE A 190 7.72 3.53 19.22
N ALA A 191 7.51 4.43 20.18
CA ALA A 191 6.46 5.43 20.16
C ALA A 191 6.51 6.36 18.93
N PRO A 192 7.68 6.86 18.46
CA PRO A 192 7.73 7.70 17.26
C PRO A 192 7.15 7.02 16.01
N LEU A 193 7.42 5.72 15.82
CA LEU A 193 6.81 4.96 14.73
C LEU A 193 5.30 4.85 14.91
N GLY A 194 4.82 4.45 16.10
CA GLY A 194 3.39 4.35 16.39
C GLY A 194 2.63 5.66 16.15
N ARG A 195 3.23 6.81 16.47
CA ARG A 195 2.68 8.15 16.20
C ARG A 195 2.61 8.43 14.70
N SER A 196 3.63 8.09 13.93
CA SER A 196 3.63 8.29 12.48
C SER A 196 2.53 7.46 11.81
N MET A 197 2.46 6.16 12.12
CA MET A 197 1.44 5.25 11.59
C MET A 197 0.01 5.72 11.95
N SER A 198 -0.18 6.23 13.17
CA SER A 198 -1.49 6.72 13.65
C SER A 198 -2.02 7.89 12.81
N TYR A 199 -1.13 8.73 12.27
CA TYR A 199 -1.51 9.80 11.37
C TYR A 199 -1.75 9.27 9.95
N MET A 200 -0.83 8.47 9.41
CA MET A 200 -0.91 7.90 8.05
C MET A 200 -2.22 7.13 7.82
N LEU A 201 -2.66 6.32 8.79
CA LEU A 201 -3.93 5.58 8.73
C LEU A 201 -5.16 6.46 8.46
N ARG A 202 -5.11 7.76 8.78
CA ARG A 202 -6.22 8.69 8.52
C ARG A 202 -6.26 9.14 7.07
N GLU A 203 -5.10 9.23 6.43
CA GLU A 203 -4.99 9.56 5.00
C GLU A 203 -5.22 8.31 4.14
N GLU A 204 -4.73 7.15 4.58
CA GLU A 204 -4.96 5.85 3.93
C GLU A 204 -6.46 5.55 3.68
N ALA A 205 -7.33 6.07 4.56
CA ALA A 205 -8.78 5.95 4.41
C ALA A 205 -9.29 6.60 3.11
N PHE A 206 -8.69 7.71 2.68
CA PHE A 206 -9.02 8.37 1.42
C PHE A 206 -8.55 7.54 0.21
N HIS A 207 -7.38 6.92 0.29
CA HIS A 207 -6.80 6.11 -0.79
C HIS A 207 -7.70 4.89 -1.08
N MET A 208 -7.95 4.09 -0.05
CA MET A 208 -8.87 2.94 -0.12
C MET A 208 -10.29 3.35 -0.51
N GLY A 209 -10.76 4.51 -0.04
CA GLY A 209 -12.06 5.06 -0.44
C GLY A 209 -12.12 5.41 -1.92
N THR A 210 -11.03 5.94 -2.48
CA THR A 210 -10.90 6.28 -3.91
C THR A 210 -10.94 5.02 -4.77
N GLY A 211 -10.18 3.98 -4.41
CA GLY A 211 -10.19 2.69 -5.11
C GLY A 211 -11.55 2.02 -5.07
N ASN A 212 -12.13 1.89 -3.86
CA ASN A 212 -13.40 1.20 -3.67
C ASN A 212 -14.57 1.89 -4.40
N ASP A 213 -14.66 3.22 -4.30
CA ASP A 213 -15.68 4.00 -5.00
C ASP A 213 -15.48 3.97 -6.52
N GLY A 214 -14.23 4.06 -7.00
CA GLY A 214 -13.91 3.93 -8.42
C GLY A 214 -14.36 2.60 -9.01
N LEU A 215 -14.05 1.48 -8.34
CA LEU A 215 -14.51 0.15 -8.75
C LEU A 215 -16.03 0.04 -8.70
N ARG A 216 -16.68 0.51 -7.63
CA ARG A 216 -18.15 0.54 -7.54
C ARG A 216 -18.76 1.31 -8.72
N ARG A 217 -18.21 2.48 -9.07
CA ARG A 217 -18.68 3.32 -10.20
C ARG A 217 -18.49 2.63 -11.54
N ILE A 218 -17.42 1.85 -11.73
CA ILE A 218 -17.20 1.05 -12.94
C ILE A 218 -18.23 -0.07 -13.04
N VAL A 219 -18.44 -0.81 -11.95
CA VAL A 219 -19.40 -1.93 -11.90
C VAL A 219 -20.83 -1.43 -12.12
N GLU A 220 -21.20 -0.31 -11.51
CA GLU A 220 -22.51 0.35 -11.66
C GLU A 220 -22.76 0.83 -13.10
N ALA A 221 -21.75 1.39 -13.76
CA ALA A 221 -21.84 1.74 -15.19
C ALA A 221 -22.01 0.49 -16.07
N GLY A 222 -21.32 -0.60 -15.71
CA GLY A 222 -21.35 -1.92 -16.34
C GLY A 222 -21.08 -1.90 -17.85
N VAL A 223 -20.28 -0.95 -18.32
CA VAL A 223 -19.79 -0.91 -19.71
C VAL A 223 -18.62 -1.87 -19.88
N ILE A 224 -17.73 -1.89 -18.89
CA ILE A 224 -16.64 -2.89 -18.81
C ILE A 224 -17.27 -4.21 -18.34
N PRO A 225 -17.10 -5.31 -19.08
CA PRO A 225 -17.73 -6.58 -18.74
C PRO A 225 -17.13 -7.18 -17.47
N ALA A 226 -17.92 -7.91 -16.68
CA ALA A 226 -17.50 -8.37 -15.35
C ALA A 226 -16.30 -9.31 -15.40
N TRP A 227 -16.19 -10.13 -16.45
CA TRP A 227 -15.03 -11.01 -16.64
C TRP A 227 -13.72 -10.22 -16.76
N LEU A 228 -13.73 -9.04 -17.38
CA LEU A 228 -12.54 -8.21 -17.54
C LEU A 228 -12.19 -7.56 -16.20
N ILE A 229 -13.18 -7.05 -15.47
CA ILE A 229 -12.99 -6.54 -14.09
C ILE A 229 -12.37 -7.62 -13.21
N GLN A 230 -12.89 -8.86 -13.27
CA GLN A 230 -12.40 -9.99 -12.47
C GLN A 230 -10.92 -10.30 -12.73
N LYS A 231 -10.43 -10.17 -13.97
CA LYS A 231 -9.00 -10.36 -14.27
C LYS A 231 -8.11 -9.35 -13.52
N TYR A 232 -8.53 -8.10 -13.41
CA TYR A 232 -7.79 -7.08 -12.65
C TYR A 232 -7.90 -7.30 -11.13
N LEU A 233 -9.06 -7.74 -10.62
CA LEU A 233 -9.19 -8.19 -9.24
C LEU A 233 -8.22 -9.34 -8.93
N ASN A 234 -8.16 -10.35 -9.81
CA ASN A 234 -7.25 -11.47 -9.69
C ASN A 234 -5.78 -11.01 -9.64
N LYS A 235 -5.38 -10.11 -10.55
CA LYS A 235 -4.02 -9.54 -10.62
C LYS A 235 -3.60 -8.89 -9.30
N TRP A 236 -4.39 -7.93 -8.82
CA TRP A 236 -3.95 -7.09 -7.70
C TRP A 236 -4.17 -7.74 -6.34
N ILE A 237 -5.24 -8.51 -6.17
CA ILE A 237 -5.49 -9.19 -4.89
C ILE A 237 -4.47 -10.32 -4.66
N SER A 238 -4.12 -11.11 -5.70
CA SER A 238 -3.09 -12.13 -5.54
C SER A 238 -1.72 -11.51 -5.25
N CYS A 239 -1.42 -10.35 -5.86
CA CYS A 239 -0.21 -9.60 -5.60
C CYS A 239 -0.15 -9.09 -4.15
N SER A 240 -1.27 -8.56 -3.62
CA SER A 240 -1.35 -8.12 -2.22
C SER A 240 -1.21 -9.26 -1.21
N TYR A 241 -1.63 -10.49 -1.54
CA TYR A 241 -1.40 -11.64 -0.66
C TYR A 241 0.09 -11.89 -0.39
N ASP A 242 0.96 -11.63 -1.36
CA ASP A 242 2.41 -11.81 -1.22
C ASP A 242 3.06 -10.73 -0.33
N LEU A 243 2.46 -9.54 -0.20
CA LEU A 243 2.99 -8.44 0.62
C LEU A 243 3.06 -8.78 2.12
N PHE A 244 2.24 -9.73 2.59
CA PHE A 244 2.31 -10.24 3.95
C PHE A 244 3.56 -11.10 4.23
N GLY A 245 4.31 -11.52 3.20
CA GLY A 245 5.56 -12.28 3.36
C GLY A 245 5.37 -13.79 3.51
N THR A 246 6.39 -14.53 3.97
CA THR A 246 6.29 -15.98 4.17
C THR A 246 5.40 -16.31 5.35
N ASP A 247 4.67 -17.42 5.28
CA ASP A 247 3.72 -17.89 6.32
C ASP A 247 4.45 -18.09 7.64
N HIS A 248 5.50 -18.94 7.63
CA HIS A 248 6.45 -19.09 8.72
C HIS A 248 7.60 -18.09 8.56
N SER A 249 7.70 -17.13 9.48
CA SER A 249 8.68 -16.05 9.41
C SER A 249 9.32 -15.75 10.76
N SER A 250 10.62 -16.07 10.88
CA SER A 250 11.42 -15.69 12.05
C SER A 250 11.44 -14.17 12.26
N SER A 251 11.42 -13.38 11.17
CA SER A 251 11.38 -11.92 11.25
C SER A 251 10.06 -11.43 11.84
N ALA A 252 8.92 -11.99 11.45
CA ALA A 252 7.63 -11.66 12.03
C ALA A 252 7.53 -12.10 13.49
N HIS A 253 7.99 -13.32 13.79
CA HIS A 253 8.06 -13.87 15.14
C HIS A 253 8.80 -12.91 16.09
N TRP A 254 10.02 -12.52 15.74
CA TRP A 254 10.83 -11.64 16.59
C TRP A 254 10.30 -10.21 16.63
N ALA A 255 9.77 -9.67 15.52
CA ALA A 255 9.12 -8.36 15.54
C ALA A 255 7.94 -8.32 16.53
N TYR A 256 7.16 -9.40 16.62
CA TYR A 256 6.09 -9.52 17.61
C TYR A 256 6.63 -9.65 19.03
N VAL A 257 7.58 -10.56 19.26
CA VAL A 257 8.19 -10.78 20.59
C VAL A 257 8.82 -9.50 21.13
N TRP A 258 9.44 -8.70 20.27
CA TRP A 258 10.05 -7.42 20.63
C TRP A 258 9.06 -6.26 20.75
N GLY A 259 7.77 -6.48 20.48
CA GLY A 259 6.75 -5.45 20.56
C GLY A 259 6.77 -4.47 19.38
N ILE A 260 7.48 -4.76 18.28
CA ILE A 260 7.64 -3.83 17.14
C ILE A 260 6.41 -3.83 16.23
N LYS A 261 5.84 -5.00 15.93
CA LYS A 261 4.72 -5.18 15.01
C LYS A 261 3.76 -6.24 15.56
N GLY A 262 2.52 -5.85 15.82
CA GLY A 262 1.48 -6.73 16.38
C GLY A 262 0.65 -7.42 15.31
N ARG A 263 -0.41 -8.14 15.70
CA ARG A 263 -1.50 -8.51 14.79
C ARG A 263 -2.35 -7.29 14.43
N TYR A 264 -3.02 -7.33 13.29
CA TYR A 264 -3.92 -6.27 12.84
C TYR A 264 -5.00 -5.93 13.88
N ASP A 265 -5.49 -6.94 14.57
CA ASP A 265 -6.53 -6.85 15.61
C ASP A 265 -5.99 -6.98 17.05
N GLU A 266 -4.66 -6.82 17.26
CA GLU A 266 -3.98 -7.13 18.52
C GLU A 266 -4.69 -6.60 19.80
N PRO A 267 -5.13 -5.32 19.89
CA PRO A 267 -5.74 -4.83 21.14
C PRO A 267 -7.11 -5.44 21.44
N LYS A 268 -7.79 -5.99 20.44
CA LYS A 268 -9.13 -6.58 20.55
C LYS A 268 -9.08 -8.11 20.58
N ASN A 269 -7.92 -8.70 20.31
CA ASN A 269 -7.75 -10.13 20.18
C ASN A 269 -7.25 -10.71 21.51
N ASP A 270 -8.15 -11.40 22.21
CA ASP A 270 -7.89 -12.03 23.50
C ASP A 270 -7.14 -13.36 23.39
N LYS A 271 -7.05 -13.93 22.18
CA LYS A 271 -6.34 -15.18 21.92
C LYS A 271 -4.84 -14.96 21.90
N GLN A 272 -4.11 -15.92 22.43
CA GLN A 272 -2.66 -15.97 22.29
C GLN A 272 -2.27 -16.02 20.81
N ALA A 273 -1.33 -15.17 20.41
CA ALA A 273 -0.83 -15.16 19.03
C ALA A 273 -0.04 -16.44 18.74
N ASP A 274 -0.35 -17.07 17.61
CA ASP A 274 0.52 -18.07 17.00
C ASP A 274 1.66 -17.35 16.27
N LEU A 275 2.86 -17.39 16.87
CA LEU A 275 4.01 -16.62 16.40
C LEU A 275 4.58 -17.16 15.09
N ASP A 276 4.30 -18.43 14.77
CA ASP A 276 4.77 -19.07 13.55
C ASP A 276 3.86 -18.78 12.37
N ASP A 277 2.67 -18.18 12.60
CA ASP A 277 1.65 -17.96 11.58
C ASP A 277 1.14 -16.51 11.52
N LEU A 278 1.85 -15.57 12.14
CA LEU A 278 1.45 -14.15 12.20
C LEU A 278 1.15 -13.56 10.82
N ASN A 279 1.98 -13.85 9.83
CA ASN A 279 1.81 -13.31 8.49
C ASN A 279 0.56 -13.90 7.81
N ASP A 280 0.34 -15.21 7.93
CA ASP A 280 -0.83 -15.86 7.32
C ASP A 280 -2.12 -15.50 8.04
N TYR A 281 -2.09 -15.34 9.37
CA TYR A 281 -3.20 -14.81 10.16
C TYR A 281 -3.69 -13.47 9.61
N ASN A 282 -2.77 -12.50 9.45
CA ASN A 282 -3.14 -11.18 8.95
C ASN A 282 -3.55 -11.21 7.46
N ARG A 283 -2.96 -12.10 6.66
CA ARG A 283 -3.38 -12.32 5.26
C ARG A 283 -4.81 -12.83 5.16
N HIS A 284 -5.24 -13.73 6.05
CA HIS A 284 -6.61 -14.22 6.09
C HIS A 284 -7.60 -13.12 6.48
N LEU A 285 -7.26 -12.29 7.49
CA LEU A 285 -8.08 -11.13 7.84
C LEU A 285 -8.22 -10.14 6.67
N TYR A 286 -7.13 -9.90 5.94
CA TYR A 286 -7.14 -9.09 4.73
C TYR A 286 -8.03 -9.70 3.64
N ARG A 287 -7.88 -11.00 3.38
CA ARG A 287 -8.69 -11.73 2.39
C ARG A 287 -10.18 -11.65 2.71
N ASP A 288 -10.57 -11.77 3.97
CA ASP A 288 -11.97 -11.69 4.39
C ASP A 288 -12.53 -10.27 4.25
N GLU A 289 -11.73 -9.24 4.56
CA GLU A 289 -12.11 -7.85 4.31
C GLU A 289 -12.32 -7.57 2.81
N VAL A 290 -11.40 -8.05 1.96
CA VAL A 290 -11.47 -7.95 0.50
C VAL A 290 -12.69 -8.67 -0.08
N ALA A 291 -12.97 -9.89 0.38
CA ALA A 291 -14.16 -10.62 -0.05
C ALA A 291 -15.45 -9.85 0.26
N GLY A 292 -15.55 -9.26 1.45
CA GLY A 292 -16.71 -8.43 1.81
C GLY A 292 -16.85 -7.13 1.01
N LEU A 293 -15.75 -6.57 0.49
CA LEU A 293 -15.79 -5.42 -0.43
C LEU A 293 -16.32 -5.84 -1.81
N ILE A 294 -15.86 -6.97 -2.33
CA ILE A 294 -16.30 -7.49 -3.63
C ILE A 294 -17.78 -7.89 -3.59
N ASP A 295 -18.25 -8.45 -2.47
CA ASP A 295 -19.68 -8.70 -2.25
C ASP A 295 -20.53 -7.43 -2.34
N ARG A 296 -20.00 -6.28 -1.92
CA ARG A 296 -20.68 -4.99 -2.10
C ARG A 296 -20.70 -4.55 -3.57
N PHE A 297 -19.65 -4.81 -4.35
CA PHE A 297 -19.68 -4.54 -5.79
C PHE A 297 -20.77 -5.36 -6.50
N ASN A 298 -20.95 -6.61 -6.08
CA ASN A 298 -21.99 -7.49 -6.61
C ASN A 298 -23.42 -6.96 -6.40
N SER A 299 -23.66 -6.01 -5.47
CA SER A 299 -24.99 -5.40 -5.28
C SER A 299 -25.37 -4.38 -6.34
N VAL A 300 -24.40 -3.85 -7.10
CA VAL A 300 -24.61 -2.90 -8.20
C VAL A 300 -24.24 -3.49 -9.56
N LEU A 301 -23.86 -4.77 -9.59
CA LEU A 301 -23.53 -5.50 -10.81
C LEU A 301 -24.75 -5.66 -11.71
N LYS A 302 -24.57 -5.49 -13.03
CA LYS A 302 -25.64 -5.65 -14.02
C LYS A 302 -26.26 -7.06 -13.95
N PRO A 303 -27.59 -7.20 -14.03
CA PRO A 303 -28.24 -8.50 -14.05
C PRO A 303 -27.73 -9.39 -15.19
N GLY A 304 -27.42 -10.65 -14.87
CA GLY A 304 -26.93 -11.65 -15.84
C GLY A 304 -25.41 -11.74 -15.94
N GLU A 305 -24.65 -10.79 -15.39
CA GLU A 305 -23.19 -10.90 -15.27
C GLU A 305 -22.80 -11.94 -14.19
N PRO A 306 -21.71 -12.69 -14.37
CA PRO A 306 -21.13 -13.52 -13.33
C PRO A 306 -20.72 -12.68 -12.12
N LYS A 307 -20.97 -13.18 -10.91
CA LYS A 307 -20.54 -12.50 -9.68
C LYS A 307 -19.02 -12.38 -9.64
N LEU A 308 -18.56 -11.20 -9.24
CA LEU A 308 -17.16 -10.94 -8.91
C LEU A 308 -16.80 -11.67 -7.61
N TYR A 309 -15.54 -12.06 -7.45
CA TYR A 309 -15.03 -12.77 -6.28
C TYR A 309 -13.60 -12.35 -5.94
N ALA A 310 -13.21 -12.50 -4.66
CA ALA A 310 -11.80 -12.46 -4.27
C ALA A 310 -11.14 -13.78 -4.70
N PRO A 311 -10.00 -13.76 -5.41
CA PRO A 311 -9.32 -15.00 -5.77
C PRO A 311 -8.97 -15.82 -4.53
N ASP A 312 -8.90 -17.14 -4.71
CA ASP A 312 -8.43 -18.05 -3.69
C ASP A 312 -7.02 -17.66 -3.24
N ILE A 313 -6.76 -17.76 -1.94
CA ILE A 313 -5.51 -17.31 -1.31
C ILE A 313 -4.26 -18.03 -1.85
N LYS A 314 -4.43 -19.17 -2.51
CA LYS A 314 -3.36 -19.97 -3.14
C LYS A 314 -3.07 -19.55 -4.59
N PHE A 315 -3.97 -18.79 -5.22
CA PHE A 315 -3.84 -18.42 -6.62
C PHE A 315 -2.69 -17.43 -6.84
N ASN A 316 -1.87 -17.70 -7.87
CA ASN A 316 -0.86 -16.78 -8.39
C ASN A 316 0.06 -16.19 -7.30
N ARG A 317 0.62 -17.07 -6.47
CA ARG A 317 1.51 -16.72 -5.36
C ARG A 317 2.98 -16.85 -5.76
N ALA A 318 3.77 -15.85 -5.43
CA ALA A 318 5.23 -15.85 -5.55
C ALA A 318 5.94 -16.01 -4.19
N ILE A 319 5.23 -15.80 -3.07
CA ILE A 319 5.80 -15.84 -1.72
C ILE A 319 5.02 -16.82 -0.83
N GLY A 320 5.75 -17.52 0.04
CA GLY A 320 5.18 -18.42 1.05
C GLY A 320 4.96 -19.84 0.56
N ARG A 321 4.20 -20.63 1.32
CA ARG A 321 3.97 -22.06 1.11
C ARG A 321 3.35 -22.37 -0.25
N TRP A 322 2.59 -21.43 -0.82
CA TRP A 322 1.90 -21.58 -2.11
C TRP A 322 2.72 -21.05 -3.29
N ALA A 323 3.92 -20.52 -3.04
CA ALA A 323 4.77 -19.95 -4.07
C ALA A 323 5.00 -20.94 -5.22
N SER A 324 4.80 -20.47 -6.45
CA SER A 324 4.96 -21.25 -7.69
C SER A 324 4.10 -22.51 -7.79
N GLN A 325 3.14 -22.71 -6.89
CA GLN A 325 2.13 -23.76 -7.02
C GLN A 325 0.99 -23.31 -7.93
N LYS A 326 0.26 -24.28 -8.48
CA LYS A 326 -0.69 -24.09 -9.57
C LYS A 326 -2.10 -24.37 -9.06
N TYR A 327 -2.82 -23.32 -8.71
CA TYR A 327 -4.18 -23.41 -8.19
C TYR A 327 -5.14 -22.58 -9.02
N HIS A 328 -6.39 -23.03 -9.10
CA HIS A 328 -7.46 -22.30 -9.78
C HIS A 328 -7.85 -21.05 -8.98
N ALA A 329 -7.98 -19.91 -9.68
CA ALA A 329 -8.26 -18.60 -9.08
C ALA A 329 -9.55 -18.55 -8.26
N GLN A 330 -10.61 -19.25 -8.68
CA GLN A 330 -11.88 -19.24 -7.94
C GLN A 330 -12.03 -20.38 -6.92
N THR A 331 -11.71 -21.62 -7.30
CA THR A 331 -12.00 -22.82 -6.50
C THR A 331 -10.86 -23.23 -5.57
N GLY A 332 -9.64 -22.75 -5.79
CA GLY A 332 -8.47 -23.19 -5.04
C GLY A 332 -8.07 -24.65 -5.29
N GLU A 333 -8.61 -25.27 -6.34
CA GLU A 333 -8.27 -26.64 -6.75
C GLU A 333 -6.91 -26.65 -7.47
N PRO A 334 -6.08 -27.68 -7.26
CA PRO A 334 -4.80 -27.82 -7.95
C PRO A 334 -5.01 -28.02 -9.45
N LEU A 335 -4.14 -27.41 -10.25
CA LEU A 335 -4.12 -27.51 -11.71
C LEU A 335 -2.80 -28.12 -12.16
N ASP A 336 -2.84 -28.90 -13.25
CA ASP A 336 -1.62 -29.31 -13.94
C ASP A 336 -0.99 -28.13 -14.72
N ASP A 337 0.24 -28.34 -15.19
CA ASP A 337 1.04 -27.33 -15.87
C ASP A 337 0.32 -26.70 -17.07
N LYS A 338 -0.27 -27.53 -17.93
CA LYS A 338 -0.93 -27.09 -19.16
C LYS A 338 -2.23 -26.37 -18.84
N ALA A 339 -3.01 -26.89 -17.88
CA ALA A 339 -4.23 -26.28 -17.42
C ALA A 339 -3.95 -24.91 -16.78
N TYR A 340 -2.89 -24.80 -15.97
CA TYR A 340 -2.52 -23.54 -15.32
C TYR A 340 -2.04 -22.47 -16.30
N GLU A 341 -1.26 -22.83 -17.31
CA GLU A 341 -0.85 -21.88 -18.36
C GLU A 341 -2.03 -21.28 -19.11
N GLN A 342 -3.05 -22.10 -19.42
CA GLN A 342 -4.28 -21.62 -20.02
C GLN A 342 -5.10 -20.79 -19.01
N HIS A 343 -5.20 -21.27 -17.77
CA HIS A 343 -5.89 -20.59 -16.68
C HIS A 343 -5.33 -19.19 -16.44
N LEU A 344 -4.02 -18.99 -16.47
CA LEU A 344 -3.43 -17.65 -16.34
C LEU A 344 -3.86 -16.71 -17.47
N LYS A 345 -3.96 -17.18 -18.72
CA LYS A 345 -4.45 -16.35 -19.84
C LYS A 345 -5.91 -15.95 -19.65
N ASP A 346 -6.72 -16.86 -19.10
CA ASP A 346 -8.15 -16.67 -18.92
C ASP A 346 -8.50 -15.90 -17.64
N TYR A 347 -7.60 -15.81 -16.66
CA TYR A 347 -7.86 -15.22 -15.34
C TYR A 347 -6.97 -14.02 -14.98
N MET A 348 -5.93 -13.73 -15.75
CA MET A 348 -5.08 -12.54 -15.60
C MET A 348 -5.20 -11.64 -16.83
N PRO A 349 -5.04 -10.30 -16.69
CA PRO A 349 -5.13 -9.39 -17.82
C PRO A 349 -4.02 -9.69 -18.85
N SER A 350 -4.39 -9.99 -20.08
CA SER A 350 -3.46 -10.11 -21.21
C SER A 350 -3.22 -8.75 -21.89
N ALA A 351 -2.30 -8.72 -22.86
CA ALA A 351 -2.08 -7.54 -23.69
C ALA A 351 -3.34 -7.17 -24.52
N GLU A 352 -4.08 -8.16 -24.99
CA GLU A 352 -5.35 -8.00 -25.71
C GLU A 352 -6.46 -7.50 -24.78
N ASP A 353 -6.54 -8.01 -23.56
CA ASP A 353 -7.50 -7.53 -22.55
C ASP A 353 -7.25 -6.06 -22.20
N LYS A 354 -5.97 -5.69 -22.01
CA LYS A 354 -5.58 -4.31 -21.77
C LYS A 354 -5.94 -3.42 -22.96
N LYS A 355 -5.68 -3.88 -24.18
CA LYS A 355 -6.08 -3.15 -25.39
C LYS A 355 -7.59 -2.95 -25.44
N LEU A 356 -8.37 -4.00 -25.18
CA LEU A 356 -9.84 -3.93 -25.12
C LEU A 356 -10.30 -2.94 -24.04
N LEU A 357 -9.72 -2.98 -22.84
CA LEU A 357 -10.03 -2.03 -21.77
C LEU A 357 -9.79 -0.58 -22.22
N LEU A 358 -8.62 -0.30 -22.80
CA LEU A 358 -8.27 1.04 -23.26
C LEU A 358 -9.17 1.49 -24.42
N ASP A 359 -9.52 0.58 -25.33
CA ASP A 359 -10.47 0.85 -26.42
C ASP A 359 -11.86 1.19 -25.85
N ILE A 360 -12.34 0.49 -24.82
CA ILE A 360 -13.59 0.83 -24.12
C ILE A 360 -13.48 2.22 -23.48
N ILE A 361 -12.43 2.48 -22.70
CA ILE A 361 -12.22 3.75 -21.99
C ILE A 361 -12.18 4.94 -22.96
N ALA A 362 -11.55 4.76 -24.13
CA ALA A 362 -11.42 5.81 -25.14
C ALA A 362 -12.73 6.11 -25.87
N ASN A 363 -13.58 5.10 -26.09
CA ASN A 363 -14.77 5.24 -26.93
C ASN A 363 -16.08 5.41 -26.14
N GLU A 364 -16.15 4.91 -24.91
CA GLU A 364 -17.38 4.91 -24.11
C GLU A 364 -17.30 5.93 -22.96
N LYS A 365 -17.76 7.16 -23.19
CA LYS A 365 -17.69 8.25 -22.19
C LYS A 365 -18.35 7.96 -20.83
N ARG A 366 -19.21 6.94 -20.76
CA ARG A 366 -19.91 6.51 -19.54
C ARG A 366 -19.39 5.15 -19.03
N TRP A 367 -18.14 4.81 -19.33
CA TRP A 367 -17.50 3.57 -18.84
C TRP A 367 -17.38 3.51 -17.31
N ILE A 368 -17.38 4.67 -16.66
CA ILE A 368 -17.42 4.85 -15.21
C ILE A 368 -18.57 5.80 -14.84
N ALA A 369 -19.33 5.45 -13.79
CA ALA A 369 -20.41 6.30 -13.30
C ALA A 369 -19.87 7.64 -12.76
N ALA A 370 -20.66 8.70 -12.89
CA ALA A 370 -20.30 10.01 -12.36
C ALA A 370 -20.29 10.01 -10.83
N LYS A 371 -19.38 10.79 -10.23
CA LYS A 371 -19.36 11.01 -8.79
C LYS A 371 -20.10 12.31 -8.46
N GLU A 372 -21.38 12.20 -8.12
CA GLU A 372 -22.23 13.36 -7.81
C GLU A 372 -22.08 13.82 -6.36
N GLY A 373 -22.06 15.14 -6.14
CA GLY A 373 -22.08 15.74 -4.80
C GLY A 373 -20.82 15.50 -3.96
N ALA A 374 -19.74 14.98 -4.55
CA ALA A 374 -18.48 14.77 -3.85
C ALA A 374 -17.77 16.09 -3.57
N ARG A 375 -17.22 16.21 -2.35
CA ARG A 375 -16.31 17.31 -2.01
C ARG A 375 -15.04 17.20 -2.84
N ASP A 376 -14.43 18.34 -3.13
CA ASP A 376 -13.15 18.37 -3.83
C ASP A 376 -12.09 17.62 -2.99
N PRO A 377 -11.32 16.69 -3.57
CA PRO A 377 -10.20 16.05 -2.88
C PRO A 377 -9.28 17.03 -2.15
N PHE A 378 -9.00 18.20 -2.73
CA PHE A 378 -8.13 19.21 -2.12
C PHE A 378 -8.81 20.03 -1.01
N GLU A 379 -10.14 20.17 -1.00
CA GLU A 379 -10.84 20.79 0.13
C GLU A 379 -10.70 19.95 1.41
N THR A 380 -10.46 18.64 1.25
CA THR A 380 -10.47 17.68 2.34
C THR A 380 -9.08 17.15 2.72
N ILE A 381 -8.03 17.46 1.94
CA ILE A 381 -6.64 17.02 2.19
C ILE A 381 -6.06 17.52 3.52
N ALA A 382 -6.56 18.65 4.02
CA ALA A 382 -6.14 19.20 5.31
C ALA A 382 -6.96 18.69 6.50
N GLU A 383 -8.05 17.93 6.28
CA GLU A 383 -8.89 17.44 7.38
C GLU A 383 -8.13 16.53 8.36
N PRO A 384 -7.30 15.57 7.91
CA PRO A 384 -6.50 14.74 8.80
C PRO A 384 -5.54 15.58 9.67
N ARG A 385 -5.03 16.71 9.16
CA ARG A 385 -4.12 17.61 9.90
C ARG A 385 -4.73 18.14 11.21
N LYS A 386 -6.06 18.29 11.31
CA LYS A 386 -6.75 18.75 12.53
C LYS A 386 -6.51 17.83 13.74
N SER A 387 -6.13 16.60 13.47
CA SER A 387 -5.91 15.56 14.44
C SER A 387 -4.41 15.23 14.64
N ALA A 388 -3.53 15.97 13.96
CA ALA A 388 -2.10 15.89 14.18
C ALA A 388 -1.73 16.43 15.56
N ILE A 389 -0.68 15.86 16.14
CA ILE A 389 -0.05 16.38 17.35
C ILE A 389 1.26 17.04 16.95
N ASN A 390 1.54 18.18 17.58
CA ASN A 390 2.85 18.82 17.50
C ASN A 390 3.74 18.14 18.56
N LEU A 391 4.88 17.59 18.14
CA LEU A 391 5.89 17.00 19.02
C LEU A 391 7.02 17.98 19.28
#